data_AF-A0A7X5RKJ8-F1
#
_entry.id   AF-A0A7X5RKJ8-F1
#
_cell.length_a   1.000
_cell.length_b   1.000
_cell.length_c   1.000
_cell.angle_alpha   90.00
_cell.angle_beta   90.00
_cell.angle_gamma   90.00
#
_symmetry.space_group_name_H-M   'P 1'
#
loop_
_entity.id
_entity.type
_entity.pdbx_description
1 polymer ?
#
loop_
_entity_poly.entity_id
_entity_poly.type
_entity_poly.pdbx_seq_one_letter_code
_entity_poly.pdbx_strand_id
1 'polypeptide(L)'
;MKRYKLLLAATVLGIAGHAAADPITVGGITWDPDAGADFDAGSSVWENFIDPGPDGVFGTGDDVEDTISGYGQINSINGFSASQFGNGFCEWGCQLTFAFGGFTINAAESDLSDPASQHFVFDGGWVNWYVDDIATGTIMDFGDPASLTMADATDGTLWLSANSHTSWDATAGYMAALFGNGTSIGSGNDNGNGSGLLDIGTTSAGTGVANDAFDTNSLLDQASLGGGVDGYADLQFTSTFRPAGTTTADGKTLEGDTDFTGDTVPVPEPSSLVVLGLSVLGLARMRRRRV
;
A
#
# COMPACT_ATOMS: atom_id res chain seq x y z
N MET A 1 -42.28 22.00 -54.74
CA MET A 1 -40.95 21.36 -54.74
C MET A 1 -40.13 22.06 -53.65
N LYS A 2 -40.01 21.45 -52.48
CA LYS A 2 -38.85 20.66 -52.00
C LYS A 2 -37.61 21.51 -51.63
N ARG A 3 -37.35 21.57 -50.31
CA ARG A 3 -36.05 21.54 -49.60
C ARG A 3 -35.44 22.87 -49.12
N TYR A 4 -35.95 23.35 -47.99
CA TYR A 4 -35.12 24.03 -46.98
C TYR A 4 -34.33 22.95 -46.22
N LYS A 5 -33.07 22.75 -46.57
CA LYS A 5 -32.18 21.83 -45.85
C LYS A 5 -31.69 22.50 -44.58
N LEU A 6 -32.35 22.13 -43.48
CA LEU A 6 -31.84 21.94 -42.13
C LEU A 6 -30.36 22.33 -41.92
N LEU A 7 -30.13 23.53 -41.39
CA LEU A 7 -28.87 23.96 -40.77
C LEU A 7 -29.12 24.06 -39.26
N LEU A 8 -28.93 22.94 -38.57
CA LEU A 8 -28.79 22.92 -37.11
C LEU A 8 -27.78 21.80 -36.78
N ALA A 9 -26.54 21.99 -37.21
CA ALA A 9 -25.42 21.23 -36.68
C ALA A 9 -25.02 21.93 -35.38
N ALA A 10 -25.41 21.32 -34.26
CA ALA A 10 -25.05 21.75 -32.94
C ALA A 10 -23.53 21.68 -32.79
N THR A 11 -22.86 22.82 -32.87
CA THR A 11 -21.50 22.99 -32.37
C THR A 11 -21.58 22.99 -30.84
N VAL A 12 -21.67 21.80 -30.24
CA VAL A 12 -21.22 21.62 -28.86
C VAL A 12 -19.71 21.66 -28.94
N LEU A 13 -19.14 22.86 -28.81
CA LEU A 13 -17.70 23.02 -28.60
C LEU A 13 -17.37 22.21 -27.34
N GLY A 14 -16.59 21.15 -27.54
CA GLY A 14 -16.02 20.35 -26.47
C GLY A 14 -15.09 21.21 -25.63
N ILE A 15 -15.65 21.79 -24.58
CA ILE A 15 -14.88 22.03 -23.37
C ILE A 15 -14.89 20.67 -22.67
N ALA A 16 -14.03 19.76 -23.13
CA ALA A 16 -13.52 18.72 -22.25
C ALA A 16 -12.66 19.49 -21.24
N GLY A 17 -13.33 20.05 -20.23
CA GLY A 17 -12.66 20.41 -19.00
C GLY A 17 -11.99 19.13 -18.52
N HIS A 18 -10.72 19.24 -18.14
CA HIS A 18 -10.06 18.17 -17.42
C HIS A 18 -10.92 17.96 -16.18
N ALA A 19 -11.67 16.87 -16.18
CA ALA A 19 -12.49 16.48 -15.07
C ALA A 19 -11.45 15.99 -14.06
N ALA A 20 -11.18 16.83 -13.05
CA ALA A 20 -10.29 16.44 -11.99
C ALA A 20 -11.07 15.42 -11.16
N ALA A 21 -10.55 14.20 -11.04
CA ALA A 21 -11.13 13.17 -10.19
C ALA A 21 -11.29 13.76 -8.78
N ASP A 22 -12.54 13.82 -8.31
CA ASP A 22 -12.80 14.20 -6.93
C ASP A 22 -12.16 13.17 -5.99
N PRO A 23 -11.66 13.57 -4.80
CA PRO A 23 -11.17 12.64 -3.80
C PRO A 23 -12.19 11.53 -3.54
N ILE A 24 -11.71 10.30 -3.46
CA ILE A 24 -12.55 9.11 -3.29
C ILE A 24 -12.45 8.61 -1.86
N THR A 25 -13.60 8.26 -1.26
CA THR A 25 -13.67 7.71 0.09
C THR A 25 -14.13 6.26 0.05
N VAL A 26 -13.30 5.34 0.55
CA VAL A 26 -13.64 3.92 0.69
C VAL A 26 -13.31 3.47 2.11
N GLY A 27 -14.29 2.87 2.80
CA GLY A 27 -14.08 2.36 4.16
C GLY A 27 -13.68 3.44 5.19
N GLY A 28 -14.02 4.71 4.95
CA GLY A 28 -13.69 5.83 5.85
C GLY A 28 -12.35 6.52 5.54
N ILE A 29 -11.56 5.97 4.62
CA ILE A 29 -10.30 6.55 4.15
C ILE A 29 -10.52 7.26 2.83
N THR A 30 -9.99 8.48 2.73
CA THR A 30 -10.11 9.38 1.58
C THR A 30 -8.75 9.70 1.00
N TRP A 31 -8.60 9.56 -0.31
CA TRP A 31 -7.39 9.91 -1.05
C TRP A 31 -7.76 10.59 -2.37
N ASP A 32 -6.79 11.22 -3.02
CA ASP A 32 -6.96 11.97 -4.27
C ASP A 32 -6.22 11.26 -5.42
N PRO A 33 -6.93 10.54 -6.30
CA PRO A 33 -6.29 9.84 -7.42
C PRO A 33 -5.59 10.77 -8.42
N ASP A 34 -5.91 12.06 -8.42
CA ASP A 34 -5.30 13.06 -9.28
C ASP A 34 -4.10 13.78 -8.61
N ALA A 35 -3.74 13.39 -7.39
CA ALA A 35 -2.53 13.87 -6.75
C ALA A 35 -1.29 13.54 -7.60
N GLY A 36 -0.19 14.28 -7.38
CA GLY A 36 1.05 14.09 -8.15
C GLY A 36 1.61 12.65 -8.09
N ALA A 37 1.29 11.94 -7.01
CA ALA A 37 1.29 10.48 -6.92
C ALA A 37 -0.12 10.07 -6.46
N ASP A 38 -0.79 9.21 -7.23
CA ASP A 38 -2.20 8.80 -7.05
C ASP A 38 -2.45 8.28 -5.63
N PHE A 39 -1.68 7.27 -5.22
CA PHE A 39 -1.58 6.87 -3.83
C PHE A 39 -0.15 6.99 -3.33
N ASP A 40 0.02 7.75 -2.25
CA ASP A 40 1.29 7.93 -1.54
C ASP A 40 0.99 8.01 -0.05
N ALA A 41 1.37 6.97 0.70
CA ALA A 41 1.06 6.82 2.10
C ALA A 41 2.33 6.61 2.94
N GLY A 42 2.67 7.63 3.73
CA GLY A 42 3.77 7.61 4.69
C GLY A 42 3.32 7.10 6.07
N SER A 43 4.18 6.32 6.72
CA SER A 43 3.85 5.55 7.91
C SER A 43 5.02 5.43 8.88
N SER A 44 4.72 5.06 10.13
CA SER A 44 5.69 4.61 11.14
C SER A 44 5.46 3.14 11.47
N VAL A 45 6.53 2.37 11.61
CA VAL A 45 6.50 0.90 11.78
C VAL A 45 7.29 0.43 12.99
N TRP A 46 6.82 -0.67 13.58
CA TRP A 46 7.51 -1.46 14.60
C TRP A 46 7.62 -2.91 14.14
N GLU A 47 8.82 -3.49 14.22
CA GLU A 47 9.08 -4.84 13.73
C GLU A 47 10.04 -5.61 14.65
N ASN A 48 10.05 -6.95 14.47
CA ASN A 48 11.08 -7.78 15.07
C ASN A 48 12.35 -7.70 14.23
N PHE A 49 13.48 -7.95 14.86
CA PHE A 49 14.71 -8.28 14.14
C PHE A 49 14.75 -9.80 13.88
N ILE A 50 15.47 -10.19 12.84
CA ILE A 50 15.81 -11.59 12.58
C ILE A 50 17.06 -11.95 13.38
N ASP A 51 17.22 -13.21 13.79
CA ASP A 51 18.34 -13.69 14.59
C ASP A 51 18.78 -15.08 14.10
N PRO A 52 19.96 -15.20 13.46
CA PRO A 52 20.48 -16.48 12.98
C PRO A 52 20.99 -17.39 14.11
N GLY A 53 20.95 -16.91 15.35
CA GLY A 53 21.39 -17.68 16.50
C GLY A 53 22.92 -17.71 16.69
N PRO A 54 23.41 -18.64 17.53
CA PRO A 54 24.79 -18.64 18.02
C PRO A 54 25.87 -18.78 16.94
N ASP A 55 25.60 -19.46 15.82
CA ASP A 55 26.57 -19.66 14.75
C ASP A 55 26.65 -18.48 13.77
N GLY A 56 25.67 -17.57 13.81
CA GLY A 56 25.61 -16.38 12.96
C GLY A 56 25.22 -16.68 11.50
N VAL A 57 24.63 -17.84 11.21
CA VAL A 57 24.30 -18.27 9.84
C VAL A 57 22.83 -18.70 9.75
N PHE A 58 22.03 -18.00 8.94
CA PHE A 58 20.65 -18.41 8.68
C PHE A 58 20.55 -19.74 7.92
N GLY A 59 19.44 -20.45 8.10
CA GLY A 59 19.15 -21.72 7.45
C GLY A 59 19.81 -22.92 8.14
N THR A 60 20.31 -22.72 9.36
CA THR A 60 20.87 -23.77 10.21
C THR A 60 19.85 -24.19 11.28
N GLY A 61 20.19 -25.18 12.09
CA GLY A 61 19.25 -25.74 13.08
C GLY A 61 19.10 -24.90 14.34
N ASP A 62 19.84 -23.80 14.46
CA ASP A 62 19.92 -22.93 15.64
C ASP A 62 19.44 -21.50 15.41
N ASP A 63 18.84 -21.22 14.24
CA ASP A 63 18.11 -19.99 13.96
C ASP A 63 17.10 -19.69 15.10
N VAL A 64 17.16 -18.48 15.64
CA VAL A 64 16.29 -18.03 16.73
C VAL A 64 15.03 -17.37 16.16
N GLU A 65 15.18 -16.56 15.11
CA GLU A 65 14.09 -15.88 14.41
C GLU A 65 14.46 -15.70 12.93
N ASP A 66 13.77 -16.41 12.03
CA ASP A 66 14.00 -16.38 10.58
C ASP A 66 12.88 -15.64 9.83
N THR A 67 11.91 -15.06 10.54
CA THR A 67 10.80 -14.33 9.94
C THR A 67 10.72 -12.89 10.38
N ILE A 68 10.27 -12.01 9.49
CA ILE A 68 9.88 -10.64 9.87
C ILE A 68 8.37 -10.50 9.95
N SER A 69 7.94 -9.77 10.97
CA SER A 69 6.57 -9.38 11.20
C SER A 69 6.53 -8.10 12.02
N GLY A 70 5.51 -7.30 11.79
CA GLY A 70 5.40 -6.02 12.45
C GLY A 70 4.09 -5.35 12.14
N TYR A 71 3.94 -4.16 12.67
CA TYR A 71 2.76 -3.35 12.48
C TYR A 71 3.12 -1.87 12.57
N GLY A 72 2.24 -1.04 12.05
CA GLY A 72 2.47 0.39 11.97
C GLY A 72 1.19 1.19 11.82
N GLN A 73 1.36 2.50 11.70
CA GLN A 73 0.30 3.47 11.47
C GLN A 73 0.61 4.29 10.23
N ILE A 74 -0.39 4.40 9.36
CA ILE A 74 -0.36 5.38 8.27
C ILE A 74 -0.58 6.77 8.88
N ASN A 75 0.39 7.66 8.66
CA ASN A 75 0.42 9.00 9.22
C ASN A 75 -0.06 10.05 8.21
N SER A 76 0.10 9.77 6.92
CA SER A 76 -0.34 10.64 5.84
C SER A 76 -0.72 9.86 4.58
N ILE A 77 -1.65 10.41 3.80
CA ILE A 77 -1.97 9.96 2.43
C ILE A 77 -2.03 11.20 1.51
N ASN A 78 -1.36 11.16 0.36
CA ASN A 78 -1.17 12.27 -0.58
C ASN A 78 -0.69 13.57 0.13
N GLY A 79 0.15 13.44 1.15
CA GLY A 79 0.64 14.57 1.96
C GLY A 79 -0.36 15.17 2.96
N PHE A 80 -1.59 14.66 3.04
CA PHE A 80 -2.54 15.02 4.09
C PHE A 80 -2.34 14.14 5.32
N SER A 81 -2.08 14.74 6.48
CA SER A 81 -2.01 14.00 7.74
C SER A 81 -3.38 13.50 8.20
N ALA A 82 -3.41 12.47 9.05
CA ALA A 82 -4.60 12.06 9.79
C ALA A 82 -5.05 13.16 10.78
N SER A 83 -5.61 14.26 10.31
CA SER A 83 -6.22 15.25 11.22
C SER A 83 -7.57 14.72 11.68
N GLN A 84 -7.74 14.55 13.00
CA GLN A 84 -8.94 14.02 13.65
C GLN A 84 -10.24 14.82 13.37
N PHE A 85 -10.18 15.95 12.65
CA PHE A 85 -11.33 16.83 12.43
C PHE A 85 -11.25 17.58 11.09
N GLY A 86 -11.76 16.94 10.02
CA GLY A 86 -12.34 17.64 8.87
C GLY A 86 -11.40 18.16 7.77
N ASN A 87 -10.14 17.73 7.69
CA ASN A 87 -9.24 18.00 6.55
C ASN A 87 -8.08 16.96 6.44
N GLY A 88 -8.30 15.72 6.85
CA GLY A 88 -7.32 14.62 6.72
C GLY A 88 -7.88 13.46 5.91
N PHE A 89 -7.03 12.47 5.57
CA PHE A 89 -7.47 11.26 4.87
C PHE A 89 -8.49 10.45 5.68
N CYS A 90 -8.63 10.72 6.99
CA CYS A 90 -9.70 10.20 7.80
C CYS A 90 -10.62 11.30 8.35
N GLU A 91 -11.67 11.64 7.61
CA GLU A 91 -12.55 12.77 7.88
C GLU A 91 -13.42 12.60 9.15
N TRP A 92 -13.73 11.36 9.53
CA TRP A 92 -14.68 11.03 10.61
C TRP A 92 -14.02 10.67 11.94
N GLY A 93 -12.69 10.80 12.03
CA GLY A 93 -11.93 10.36 13.19
C GLY A 93 -11.78 8.84 13.18
N CYS A 94 -10.77 8.36 12.48
CA CYS A 94 -10.36 6.96 12.43
C CYS A 94 -8.84 6.88 12.47
N GLN A 95 -8.33 5.69 12.76
CA GLN A 95 -6.92 5.34 12.65
C GLN A 95 -6.77 4.30 11.55
N LEU A 96 -5.78 4.49 10.68
CA LEU A 96 -5.38 3.50 9.67
C LEU A 96 -4.08 2.86 10.12
N THR A 97 -4.17 1.59 10.48
CA THR A 97 -3.06 0.76 10.93
C THR A 97 -2.76 -0.29 9.88
N PHE A 98 -1.59 -0.90 9.97
CA PHE A 98 -1.27 -2.08 9.17
C PHE A 98 -0.50 -3.09 9.99
N ALA A 99 -0.61 -4.34 9.57
CA ALA A 99 0.16 -5.46 10.06
C ALA A 99 0.76 -6.21 8.88
N PHE A 100 1.91 -6.82 9.10
CA PHE A 100 2.56 -7.65 8.11
C PHE A 100 3.25 -8.84 8.76
N GLY A 101 3.48 -9.88 7.96
CA GLY A 101 4.20 -11.07 8.42
C GLY A 101 4.26 -12.15 7.36
N GLY A 102 4.82 -13.30 7.73
CA GLY A 102 4.99 -14.43 6.82
C GLY A 102 6.11 -14.26 5.80
N PHE A 103 6.97 -13.25 5.99
CA PHE A 103 8.20 -13.07 5.25
C PHE A 103 9.30 -13.88 5.93
N THR A 104 9.88 -14.84 5.23
CA THR A 104 10.94 -15.71 5.75
C THR A 104 12.24 -15.41 5.03
N ILE A 105 13.36 -15.29 5.76
CA ILE A 105 14.65 -14.99 5.15
C ILE A 105 15.06 -16.10 4.18
N ASN A 106 15.48 -15.70 2.98
CA ASN A 106 16.10 -16.60 2.03
C ASN A 106 17.61 -16.61 2.29
N ALA A 107 18.04 -17.58 3.09
CA ALA A 107 19.43 -17.75 3.48
C ALA A 107 20.36 -18.09 2.30
N ALA A 108 19.83 -18.61 1.19
CA ALA A 108 20.64 -18.95 0.01
C ALA A 108 21.06 -17.71 -0.77
N GLU A 109 20.25 -16.66 -0.73
CA GLU A 109 20.45 -15.42 -1.50
C GLU A 109 20.86 -14.23 -0.62
N SER A 110 20.74 -14.35 0.71
CA SER A 110 21.18 -13.32 1.66
C SER A 110 22.71 -13.37 1.88
N ASP A 111 23.37 -12.21 1.85
CA ASP A 111 24.78 -12.04 2.19
C ASP A 111 24.94 -11.19 3.45
N LEU A 112 25.21 -11.86 4.57
CA LEU A 112 25.43 -11.23 5.86
C LEU A 112 26.90 -11.20 6.27
N SER A 113 27.81 -11.55 5.36
CA SER A 113 29.23 -11.81 5.69
C SER A 113 30.02 -10.56 6.07
N ASP A 114 29.64 -9.39 5.52
CA ASP A 114 30.21 -8.09 5.89
C ASP A 114 29.25 -7.30 6.79
N PRO A 115 29.47 -7.21 8.11
CA PRO A 115 28.56 -6.51 9.02
C PRO A 115 28.43 -4.99 8.75
N ALA A 116 29.29 -4.42 7.92
CA ALA A 116 29.21 -3.01 7.49
C ALA A 116 28.36 -2.81 6.22
N SER A 117 28.01 -3.88 5.51
CA SER A 117 27.25 -3.83 4.26
C SER A 117 26.61 -5.18 3.97
N GLN A 118 25.48 -5.45 4.63
CA GLN A 118 24.75 -6.70 4.50
C GLN A 118 23.58 -6.54 3.54
N HIS A 119 23.35 -7.58 2.76
CA HIS A 119 22.19 -7.71 1.89
C HIS A 119 21.35 -8.89 2.36
N PHE A 120 20.05 -8.71 2.50
CA PHE A 120 19.16 -9.75 2.98
C PHE A 120 17.84 -9.68 2.24
N VAL A 121 17.26 -10.85 2.01
CA VAL A 121 16.10 -10.99 1.14
C VAL A 121 15.12 -11.98 1.72
N PHE A 122 13.84 -11.75 1.47
CA PHE A 122 12.76 -12.55 2.04
C PHE A 122 11.87 -13.12 0.95
N ASP A 123 11.31 -14.29 1.24
CA ASP A 123 10.28 -14.94 0.44
C ASP A 123 8.92 -14.88 1.13
N GLY A 124 7.86 -14.84 0.30
CA GLY A 124 6.48 -14.84 0.75
C GLY A 124 6.06 -13.56 1.47
N GLY A 125 5.04 -13.66 2.29
CA GLY A 125 4.55 -12.59 3.16
C GLY A 125 3.28 -11.90 2.68
N TRP A 126 2.72 -11.11 3.60
CA TRP A 126 1.48 -10.37 3.41
C TRP A 126 1.54 -9.04 4.17
N VAL A 127 0.73 -8.09 3.72
CA VAL A 127 0.46 -6.82 4.40
C VAL A 127 -1.04 -6.59 4.40
N ASN A 128 -1.60 -6.26 5.56
CA ASN A 128 -3.02 -6.00 5.75
C ASN A 128 -3.21 -4.67 6.49
N TRP A 129 -4.12 -3.84 6.02
CA TRP A 129 -4.44 -2.55 6.60
C TRP A 129 -5.81 -2.58 7.24
N TYR A 130 -5.95 -1.93 8.39
CA TYR A 130 -7.16 -1.95 9.20
C TYR A 130 -7.58 -0.51 9.52
N VAL A 131 -8.87 -0.25 9.42
CA VAL A 131 -9.46 1.03 9.82
C VAL A 131 -10.19 0.82 11.13
N ASP A 132 -9.75 1.52 12.17
CA ASP A 132 -10.46 1.60 13.44
C ASP A 132 -11.14 2.95 13.60
N ASP A 133 -12.40 2.94 14.04
CA ASP A 133 -13.20 4.13 14.28
C ASP A 133 -13.01 4.60 15.72
N ILE A 134 -12.51 5.82 15.87
CA ILE A 134 -12.25 6.48 17.16
C ILE A 134 -13.52 6.53 18.03
N ALA A 135 -14.70 6.59 17.41
CA ALA A 135 -15.96 6.61 18.13
C ALA A 135 -16.32 5.27 18.79
N THR A 136 -15.73 4.16 18.36
CA THR A 136 -16.13 2.81 18.76
C THR A 136 -15.12 2.09 19.67
N GLY A 137 -13.88 2.57 19.77
CA GLY A 137 -12.81 1.78 20.35
C GLY A 137 -11.66 2.56 20.99
N THR A 138 -10.58 1.82 21.23
CA THR A 138 -9.32 2.32 21.81
C THR A 138 -8.33 2.45 20.66
N ILE A 139 -8.05 3.68 20.25
CA ILE A 139 -6.99 3.95 19.27
C ILE A 139 -5.65 3.53 19.86
N MET A 140 -4.77 2.94 19.05
CA MET A 140 -3.38 2.75 19.44
C MET A 140 -2.64 4.08 19.58
N ASP A 141 -1.92 4.24 20.69
CA ASP A 141 -1.03 5.39 20.91
C ASP A 141 0.41 5.01 20.53
N PHE A 142 0.82 5.34 19.31
CA PHE A 142 2.21 5.14 18.87
C PHE A 142 3.21 6.04 19.60
N GLY A 143 2.75 6.98 20.44
CA GLY A 143 3.58 7.71 21.40
C GLY A 143 3.92 6.92 22.67
N ASP A 144 3.24 5.79 22.93
CA ASP A 144 3.52 4.88 24.05
C ASP A 144 3.82 3.45 23.54
N PRO A 145 5.07 3.19 23.10
CA PRO A 145 5.46 1.88 22.56
C PRO A 145 5.16 0.72 23.51
N ALA A 146 5.26 0.94 24.83
CA ALA A 146 5.01 -0.10 25.83
C ALA A 146 3.54 -0.54 25.92
N SER A 147 2.63 0.17 25.25
CA SER A 147 1.22 -0.19 25.11
C SER A 147 0.90 -0.90 23.79
N LEU A 148 1.80 -0.82 22.80
CA LEU A 148 1.54 -1.30 21.45
C LEU A 148 1.57 -2.83 21.34
N THR A 149 0.55 -3.38 20.68
CA THR A 149 0.50 -4.80 20.31
C THR A 149 -0.05 -4.99 18.89
N MET A 150 0.35 -6.10 18.25
CA MET A 150 -0.26 -6.55 16.99
C MET A 150 -1.78 -6.73 17.08
N ALA A 151 -2.31 -7.11 18.24
CA ALA A 151 -3.75 -7.31 18.42
C ALA A 151 -4.51 -5.98 18.27
N ASP A 152 -3.98 -4.92 18.87
CA ASP A 152 -4.56 -3.57 18.77
C ASP A 152 -4.34 -2.98 17.35
N ALA A 153 -3.34 -3.44 16.61
CA ALA A 153 -3.13 -3.03 15.22
C ALA A 153 -4.10 -3.67 14.23
N THR A 154 -4.81 -4.72 14.63
CA THR A 154 -5.62 -5.57 13.74
C THR A 154 -7.08 -5.72 14.19
N ASP A 155 -7.52 -4.95 15.19
CA ASP A 155 -8.86 -5.02 15.76
C ASP A 155 -9.94 -4.26 14.96
N GLY A 156 -9.50 -3.41 14.01
CA GLY A 156 -10.36 -2.66 13.11
C GLY A 156 -10.95 -3.47 11.94
N THR A 157 -11.60 -2.77 11.02
CA THR A 157 -12.13 -3.34 9.78
C THR A 157 -11.01 -3.50 8.76
N LEU A 158 -10.82 -4.70 8.19
CA LEU A 158 -9.86 -4.93 7.11
C LEU A 158 -10.19 -4.02 5.91
N TRP A 159 -9.32 -3.05 5.68
CA TRP A 159 -9.48 -2.01 4.66
C TRP A 159 -8.81 -2.39 3.35
N LEU A 160 -7.55 -2.81 3.41
CA LEU A 160 -6.79 -3.25 2.26
C LEU A 160 -6.04 -4.53 2.63
N SER A 161 -5.85 -5.42 1.67
CA SER A 161 -5.08 -6.65 1.88
C SER A 161 -4.23 -6.94 0.65
N ALA A 162 -2.97 -7.30 0.89
CA ALA A 162 -1.99 -7.57 -0.15
C ALA A 162 -1.11 -8.77 0.20
N ASN A 163 -0.73 -9.53 -0.81
CA ASN A 163 0.35 -10.51 -0.72
C ASN A 163 1.63 -9.91 -1.30
N SER A 164 2.78 -10.43 -0.90
CA SER A 164 4.04 -10.06 -1.54
C SER A 164 4.02 -10.38 -3.03
N HIS A 165 4.52 -9.47 -3.85
CA HIS A 165 4.83 -9.73 -5.25
C HIS A 165 6.30 -10.13 -5.38
N THR A 166 6.58 -11.29 -5.96
CA THR A 166 7.95 -11.71 -6.24
C THR A 166 8.51 -10.90 -7.41
N SER A 167 9.61 -10.18 -7.18
CA SER A 167 10.25 -9.32 -8.17
C SER A 167 11.72 -9.69 -8.36
N TRP A 168 12.31 -9.26 -9.47
CA TRP A 168 13.72 -9.51 -9.77
C TRP A 168 14.61 -8.34 -9.35
N ASP A 169 15.62 -8.62 -8.52
CA ASP A 169 16.68 -7.65 -8.26
C ASP A 169 17.79 -7.78 -9.30
N ALA A 170 17.88 -6.80 -10.21
CA ALA A 170 18.90 -6.75 -11.24
C ALA A 170 20.33 -6.59 -10.70
N THR A 171 20.49 -6.08 -9.48
CA THR A 171 21.77 -5.89 -8.81
C THR A 171 22.25 -7.21 -8.21
N ALA A 172 21.35 -7.93 -7.54
CA ALA A 172 21.67 -9.15 -6.81
C ALA A 172 21.57 -10.43 -7.66
N GLY A 173 20.72 -10.42 -8.69
CA GLY A 173 20.64 -11.48 -9.69
C GLY A 173 19.72 -12.65 -9.33
N TYR A 174 18.66 -12.40 -8.56
CA TYR A 174 17.68 -13.41 -8.15
C TYR A 174 16.28 -12.80 -7.90
N MET A 175 15.28 -13.69 -7.72
CA MET A 175 13.89 -13.33 -7.38
C MET A 175 13.67 -13.38 -5.87
N ALA A 176 12.97 -12.40 -5.32
CA ALA A 176 12.51 -12.44 -3.92
C ALA A 176 11.25 -11.59 -3.75
N ALA A 177 10.58 -11.73 -2.60
CA ALA A 177 9.45 -10.88 -2.23
C ALA A 177 9.92 -9.51 -1.73
N LEU A 178 10.90 -9.49 -0.83
CA LEU A 178 11.48 -8.27 -0.26
C LEU A 178 12.99 -8.26 -0.38
N PHE A 179 13.52 -7.05 -0.50
CA PHE A 179 14.95 -6.77 -0.56
C PHE A 179 15.32 -5.78 0.52
N GLY A 180 16.45 -5.97 1.18
CA GLY A 180 16.93 -5.05 2.19
C GLY A 180 18.44 -4.98 2.28
N ASN A 181 18.91 -3.81 2.70
CA ASN A 181 20.32 -3.54 2.92
C ASN A 181 20.49 -2.97 4.32
N GLY A 182 21.56 -3.35 5.01
CA GLY A 182 21.77 -2.85 6.36
C GLY A 182 23.12 -3.21 6.96
N THR A 183 23.21 -2.97 8.27
CA THR A 183 24.39 -3.20 9.06
C THR A 183 24.03 -3.91 10.35
N SER A 184 24.90 -4.82 10.79
CA SER A 184 24.73 -5.58 12.03
C SER A 184 23.38 -6.32 12.13
N ILE A 185 22.83 -6.76 11.00
CA ILE A 185 21.66 -7.63 10.87
C ILE A 185 21.90 -8.91 11.69
N GLY A 186 20.91 -9.32 12.48
CA GLY A 186 21.05 -10.50 13.35
C GLY A 186 21.59 -10.20 14.74
N SER A 187 21.85 -8.94 15.10
CA SER A 187 22.56 -8.60 16.35
C SER A 187 21.71 -7.89 17.38
N GLY A 188 20.50 -7.47 17.02
CA GLY A 188 19.66 -6.59 17.81
C GLY A 188 20.07 -5.11 17.74
N ASN A 189 21.11 -4.78 16.97
CA ASN A 189 21.49 -3.41 16.60
C ASN A 189 21.26 -3.15 15.10
N ASP A 190 20.36 -3.92 14.51
CA ASP A 190 20.03 -3.96 13.10
C ASP A 190 19.56 -2.58 12.63
N ASN A 191 20.19 -2.08 11.56
CA ASN A 191 19.87 -0.78 10.97
C ASN A 191 20.00 -0.85 9.46
N GLY A 192 19.02 -0.30 8.73
CA GLY A 192 18.99 -0.43 7.29
C GLY A 192 17.72 0.08 6.63
N ASN A 193 17.52 -0.39 5.41
CA ASN A 193 16.35 -0.11 4.60
C ASN A 193 15.85 -1.38 3.90
N GLY A 194 14.59 -1.33 3.48
CA GLY A 194 13.94 -2.38 2.73
C GLY A 194 13.08 -1.82 1.60
N SER A 195 12.75 -2.68 0.66
CA SER A 195 11.81 -2.40 -0.42
C SER A 195 11.17 -3.67 -0.94
N GLY A 196 9.99 -3.54 -1.53
CA GLY A 196 9.34 -4.63 -2.23
C GLY A 196 8.11 -4.17 -3.00
N LEU A 197 7.51 -5.13 -3.69
CA LEU A 197 6.27 -4.96 -4.43
C LEU A 197 5.17 -5.82 -3.79
N LEU A 198 3.92 -5.40 -3.95
CA LEU A 198 2.75 -6.05 -3.36
C LEU A 198 1.64 -6.19 -4.40
N ASP A 199 0.95 -7.32 -4.37
CA ASP A 199 -0.25 -7.61 -5.15
C ASP A 199 -1.48 -7.52 -4.24
N ILE A 200 -2.41 -6.64 -4.56
CA ILE A 200 -3.68 -6.49 -3.86
C ILE A 200 -4.52 -7.74 -4.10
N GLY A 201 -5.02 -8.32 -3.02
CA GLY A 201 -5.77 -9.56 -3.12
C GLY A 201 -6.20 -10.11 -1.78
N THR A 202 -6.85 -11.26 -1.82
CA THR A 202 -7.28 -11.96 -0.60
C THR A 202 -6.06 -12.52 0.13
N THR A 203 -5.97 -12.26 1.43
CA THR A 203 -5.01 -12.89 2.35
C THR A 203 -5.75 -13.84 3.30
N SER A 204 -5.04 -14.45 4.24
CA SER A 204 -5.67 -15.24 5.31
C SER A 204 -6.59 -14.41 6.21
N ALA A 205 -6.40 -13.08 6.26
CA ALA A 205 -7.28 -12.15 6.97
C ALA A 205 -8.58 -11.85 6.21
N GLY A 206 -8.63 -12.13 4.89
CA GLY A 206 -9.77 -11.88 4.03
C GLY A 206 -9.44 -10.96 2.86
N THR A 207 -10.48 -10.36 2.27
CA THR A 207 -10.37 -9.32 1.23
C THR A 207 -10.75 -7.99 1.86
N GLY A 208 -9.89 -6.98 1.72
CA GLY A 208 -10.16 -5.64 2.20
C GLY A 208 -11.29 -4.94 1.43
N VAL A 209 -12.00 -4.02 2.11
CA VAL A 209 -13.10 -3.26 1.49
C VAL A 209 -12.65 -2.31 0.37
N ALA A 210 -11.37 -1.95 0.32
CA ALA A 210 -10.77 -1.08 -0.67
C ALA A 210 -10.00 -1.84 -1.76
N ASN A 211 -9.88 -3.17 -1.71
CA ASN A 211 -9.08 -3.93 -2.68
C ASN A 211 -9.40 -3.61 -4.14
N ASP A 212 -10.69 -3.55 -4.50
CA ASP A 212 -11.14 -3.26 -5.87
C ASP A 212 -10.69 -1.86 -6.38
N ALA A 213 -10.35 -0.95 -5.46
CA ALA A 213 -9.83 0.37 -5.81
C ALA A 213 -8.32 0.38 -6.06
N PHE A 214 -7.58 -0.66 -5.67
CA PHE A 214 -6.11 -0.70 -5.77
C PHE A 214 -5.56 -1.82 -6.67
N ASP A 215 -6.37 -2.84 -7.02
CA ASP A 215 -6.00 -3.89 -7.98
C ASP A 215 -5.92 -3.32 -9.41
N THR A 216 -4.81 -2.67 -9.73
CA THR A 216 -4.56 -1.96 -10.99
C THR A 216 -3.60 -2.71 -11.90
N ASN A 217 -2.72 -3.54 -11.33
CA ASN A 217 -1.62 -4.21 -12.03
C ASN A 217 -0.84 -3.19 -12.88
N SER A 218 -0.46 -2.06 -12.26
CA SER A 218 0.10 -0.88 -12.95
C SER A 218 1.62 -0.76 -12.81
N LEU A 219 2.19 -1.27 -11.73
CA LEU A 219 3.61 -1.17 -11.45
C LEU A 219 4.36 -2.30 -12.14
N LEU A 220 5.26 -1.94 -13.03
CA LEU A 220 6.14 -2.91 -13.68
C LEU A 220 7.14 -3.46 -12.65
N ASP A 221 7.31 -4.79 -12.62
CA ASP A 221 8.49 -5.38 -12.00
C ASP A 221 9.74 -4.73 -12.63
N GLN A 222 10.70 -4.37 -11.79
CA GLN A 222 11.90 -3.64 -12.18
C GLN A 222 12.91 -4.56 -12.89
N ALA A 223 12.46 -5.31 -13.91
CA ALA A 223 13.29 -6.17 -14.75
C ALA A 223 12.83 -6.25 -16.21
N SER A 224 12.57 -5.10 -16.84
CA SER A 224 12.56 -4.98 -18.32
C SER A 224 13.95 -5.14 -18.97
N LEU A 225 14.91 -5.82 -18.32
CA LEU A 225 16.25 -6.09 -18.84
C LEU A 225 16.53 -7.58 -19.10
N GLY A 226 15.49 -8.33 -19.49
CA GLY A 226 15.68 -9.42 -20.45
C GLY A 226 15.83 -10.84 -19.90
N GLY A 227 14.89 -11.31 -19.07
CA GLY A 227 14.67 -12.75 -18.99
C GLY A 227 13.91 -13.27 -17.79
N GLY A 228 12.57 -13.21 -17.83
CA GLY A 228 11.70 -14.02 -16.99
C GLY A 228 10.54 -13.24 -16.37
N VAL A 229 9.33 -13.65 -16.75
CA VAL A 229 8.00 -13.41 -16.16
C VAL A 229 8.12 -13.17 -14.63
N ASP A 230 7.58 -12.09 -14.07
CA ASP A 230 6.22 -12.12 -13.52
C ASP A 230 5.56 -10.74 -13.39
N GLY A 231 4.46 -10.56 -14.12
CA GLY A 231 3.38 -9.66 -13.72
C GLY A 231 3.63 -8.14 -13.72
N TYR A 232 2.58 -7.46 -13.28
CA TYR A 232 2.62 -6.10 -12.77
C TYR A 232 2.16 -6.20 -11.32
N ALA A 233 2.74 -5.39 -10.44
CA ALA A 233 2.30 -5.23 -9.07
C ALA A 233 1.30 -4.08 -8.94
N ASP A 234 0.67 -3.97 -7.79
CA ASP A 234 -0.29 -2.92 -7.47
C ASP A 234 0.32 -1.80 -6.62
N LEU A 235 1.12 -2.19 -5.62
CA LEU A 235 1.79 -1.27 -4.71
C LEU A 235 3.29 -1.55 -4.65
N GLN A 236 4.07 -0.49 -4.53
CA GLN A 236 5.46 -0.54 -4.10
C GLN A 236 5.54 -0.01 -2.67
N PHE A 237 6.44 -0.56 -1.87
CA PHE A 237 6.80 0.04 -0.60
C PHE A 237 8.31 0.15 -0.41
N THR A 238 8.68 1.10 0.44
CA THR A 238 10.03 1.23 0.99
C THR A 238 9.95 1.34 2.50
N SER A 239 10.95 0.82 3.20
CA SER A 239 11.05 0.90 4.65
C SER A 239 12.45 1.34 5.10
N THR A 240 12.49 1.93 6.28
CA THR A 240 13.70 2.09 7.07
C THR A 240 13.50 1.41 8.41
N PHE A 241 14.57 0.91 9.00
CA PHE A 241 14.53 0.30 10.32
C PHE A 241 15.81 0.58 11.09
N ARG A 242 15.68 0.69 12.41
CA ARG A 242 16.77 0.89 13.35
C ARG A 242 16.36 0.39 14.74
N PRO A 243 17.31 0.22 15.67
CA PRO A 243 16.96 -0.13 17.04
C PRO A 243 16.16 1.00 17.69
N ALA A 244 14.99 0.68 18.24
CA ALA A 244 14.08 1.68 18.81
C ALA A 244 14.53 2.22 20.18
N GLY A 245 15.49 1.54 20.84
CA GLY A 245 15.90 1.86 22.21
C GLY A 245 14.84 1.55 23.27
N THR A 246 13.70 1.00 22.87
CA THR A 246 12.61 0.49 23.70
C THR A 246 12.03 -0.77 23.05
N THR A 247 11.08 -1.42 23.73
CA THR A 247 10.42 -2.62 23.25
C THR A 247 8.92 -2.45 23.37
N THR A 248 8.16 -2.89 22.36
CA THR A 248 6.70 -2.91 22.43
C THR A 248 6.20 -3.95 23.41
N ALA A 249 4.90 -3.94 23.75
CA ALA A 249 4.34 -4.92 24.67
C ALA A 249 4.45 -6.36 24.14
N ASP A 250 4.50 -6.54 22.82
CA ASP A 250 4.66 -7.82 22.13
C ASP A 250 6.09 -8.09 21.62
N GLY A 251 7.08 -7.32 22.08
CA GLY A 251 8.50 -7.67 21.89
C GLY A 251 9.15 -7.12 20.61
N LYS A 252 8.50 -6.21 19.87
CA LYS A 252 9.10 -5.54 18.72
C LYS A 252 10.16 -4.55 19.21
N THR A 253 11.32 -4.55 18.56
CA THR A 253 12.53 -3.83 19.03
C THR A 253 13.14 -2.94 17.97
N LEU A 254 12.72 -3.09 16.71
CA LEU A 254 13.06 -2.20 15.62
C LEU A 254 11.90 -1.23 15.38
N GLU A 255 12.26 0.01 15.06
CA GLU A 255 11.33 1.04 14.60
C GLU A 255 11.82 1.63 13.28
N GLY A 256 10.93 2.26 12.53
CA GLY A 256 11.30 3.13 11.43
C GLY A 256 10.09 3.69 10.71
N ASP A 257 10.31 4.08 9.46
CA ASP A 257 9.30 4.68 8.59
C ASP A 257 9.10 3.82 7.35
N THR A 258 7.86 3.75 6.86
CA THR A 258 7.57 3.12 5.57
C THR A 258 6.74 4.03 4.69
N ASP A 259 6.96 3.93 3.39
CA ASP A 259 6.17 4.62 2.37
C ASP A 259 5.54 3.57 1.45
N PHE A 260 4.25 3.70 1.19
CA PHE A 260 3.51 2.87 0.23
C PHE A 260 3.05 3.74 -0.93
N THR A 261 3.32 3.31 -2.15
CA THR A 261 2.98 4.06 -3.36
C THR A 261 2.35 3.16 -4.40
N GLY A 262 1.43 3.69 -5.20
CA GLY A 262 0.82 2.98 -6.31
C GLY A 262 -0.28 3.79 -6.99
N ASP A 263 -0.93 3.16 -7.97
CA ASP A 263 -2.07 3.74 -8.69
C ASP A 263 -3.37 3.13 -8.18
N THR A 264 -4.46 3.89 -8.24
CA THR A 264 -5.81 3.43 -7.92
C THR A 264 -6.68 3.36 -9.18
N VAL A 265 -7.72 2.53 -9.14
CA VAL A 265 -8.65 2.38 -10.26
C VAL A 265 -9.38 3.72 -10.44
N PRO A 266 -9.28 4.36 -11.62
CA PRO A 266 -9.94 5.64 -11.83
C PRO A 266 -11.45 5.44 -11.76
N VAL A 267 -12.08 6.03 -10.74
CA VAL A 267 -13.54 5.96 -10.59
C VAL A 267 -14.16 6.88 -11.64
N PRO A 268 -15.01 6.36 -12.56
CA PRO A 268 -15.65 7.21 -13.56
C PRO A 268 -16.49 8.27 -12.86
N GLU A 269 -16.20 9.55 -13.11
CA GLU A 269 -16.90 10.62 -12.42
C GLU A 269 -18.43 10.45 -12.55
N PRO A 270 -19.18 10.48 -11.42
CA PRO A 270 -20.64 10.38 -11.43
C PRO A 270 -21.28 11.43 -12.35
N SER A 271 -20.65 12.60 -12.45
CA SER A 271 -21.04 13.72 -13.30
C SER A 271 -21.06 13.33 -14.79
N SER A 272 -20.07 12.58 -15.26
CA SER A 272 -19.90 12.19 -16.66
C SER A 272 -20.95 11.16 -17.09
N LEU A 273 -21.27 10.19 -16.22
CA LEU A 273 -22.37 9.25 -16.46
C LEU A 273 -23.74 9.95 -16.43
N VAL A 274 -23.93 10.92 -15.54
CA VAL A 274 -25.16 11.71 -15.48
C VAL A 274 -25.28 12.62 -16.71
N VAL A 275 -24.22 13.27 -17.16
CA VAL A 275 -24.23 14.12 -18.37
C VAL A 275 -24.43 13.27 -19.62
N LEU A 276 -23.81 12.09 -19.71
CA LEU A 276 -24.06 11.13 -20.78
C LEU A 276 -25.51 10.61 -20.74
N GLY A 277 -26.01 10.25 -19.56
CA GLY A 277 -27.39 9.80 -19.37
C GLY A 277 -28.42 10.89 -19.71
N LEU A 278 -28.18 12.12 -19.28
CA LEU A 278 -29.02 13.28 -19.56
C LEU A 278 -28.97 13.68 -21.03
N SER A 279 -27.81 13.59 -21.68
CA SER A 279 -27.69 13.88 -23.12
C SER A 279 -28.41 12.82 -23.96
N VAL A 280 -28.32 11.54 -23.60
CA VAL A 280 -29.11 10.46 -24.23
C VAL A 280 -30.61 10.63 -24.00
N LEU A 281 -31.04 10.99 -22.78
CA LEU A 281 -32.45 11.30 -22.47
C LEU A 281 -32.96 12.53 -23.24
N GLY A 282 -32.14 13.57 -23.37
CA GLY A 282 -32.44 14.75 -24.18
C GLY A 282 -32.65 14.41 -25.65
N LEU A 283 -31.79 13.56 -26.22
CA LEU A 283 -31.91 13.05 -27.59
C LEU A 283 -33.16 12.16 -27.76
N ALA A 284 -33.47 11.31 -26.79
CA ALA A 284 -34.68 10.48 -26.80
C ALA A 284 -35.97 11.32 -26.74
N ARG A 285 -35.99 12.40 -25.95
CA ARG A 285 -37.12 13.35 -25.88
C ARG A 285 -37.28 14.14 -27.18
N MET A 286 -36.18 14.48 -27.86
CA MET A 286 -36.24 15.11 -29.19
C MET A 286 -36.79 14.19 -30.27
N ARG A 287 -36.56 12.87 -30.20
CA ARG A 287 -37.14 11.89 -31.14
C ARG A 287 -38.67 11.78 -31.04
N ARG A 288 -39.26 11.95 -29.85
CA ARG A 288 -40.73 11.91 -29.66
C ARG A 288 -41.47 13.14 -30.23
N ARG A 289 -40.78 14.25 -30.47
CA ARG A 289 -41.41 15.46 -31.08
C ARG A 289 -41.56 15.38 -32.61
N ARG A 290 -41.16 14.28 -33.24
CA ARG A 290 -41.27 14.07 -34.70
C ARG A 290 -42.31 13.00 -35.11
N VAL A 291 -43.19 12.59 -34.19
CA VAL A 291 -44.38 11.79 -34.50
C VAL A 291 -45.62 12.65 -34.31
#